data_AF-A0A0R2LLL9-F1
#
_entry.id   AF-A0A0R2LLL9-F1
#
_cell.length_a   1.000
_cell.length_b   1.000
_cell.length_c   1.000
_cell.angle_alpha   90.00
_cell.angle_beta   90.00
_cell.angle_gamma   90.00
#
_symmetry.space_group_name_H-M   'P 1'
#
loop_
_entity.id
_entity.type
_entity.pdbx_description
1 polymer ?
#
loop_
_entity_poly.entity_id
_entity_poly.type
_entity_poly.pdbx_seq_one_letter_code
_entity_poly.pdbx_strand_id
1 'polypeptide(L)' 'MSWFPGAYETKLGEILARVCEPYLSLFDFIPPVFGISFAPWVALIVLELIQSGLFYLIALIFYGGV' A
#
# COMPACT_ATOMS: atom_id res chain seq x y z
N MET A 1 -1.10 13.22 4.81
CA MET A 1 0.10 12.52 4.31
C MET A 1 1.34 13.38 4.52
N SER A 2 2.16 13.08 5.52
CA SER A 2 3.45 13.74 5.77
C SER A 2 4.66 12.84 5.43
N TRP A 3 4.40 11.75 4.71
CA TRP A 3 5.35 10.69 4.36
C TRP A 3 6.53 11.18 3.50
N PHE A 4 6.25 12.00 2.49
CA PHE A 4 7.26 12.55 1.59
C PHE A 4 7.06 14.05 1.42
N PRO A 5 7.73 14.89 2.23
CA PRO A 5 7.66 16.34 2.09
C PRO A 5 8.15 16.75 0.69
N GLY A 6 7.38 17.58 -0.02
CA GLY A 6 7.70 18.06 -1.37
C GLY A 6 7.27 17.16 -2.54
N ALA A 7 6.82 15.90 -2.32
CA ALA A 7 6.36 15.04 -3.42
C ALA A 7 5.15 15.63 -4.16
N TYR A 8 4.23 16.24 -3.41
CA TYR A 8 3.01 16.85 -3.91
C TYR A 8 3.25 18.06 -4.81
N GLU A 9 4.43 18.67 -4.76
CA GLU A 9 4.77 19.83 -5.60
C GLU A 9 5.07 19.43 -7.05
N THR A 10 5.13 18.13 -7.33
CA THR A 10 5.38 17.58 -8.66
C THR A 10 4.09 17.02 -9.28
N LYS A 11 3.91 17.21 -10.60
CA LYS A 11 2.78 16.61 -11.34
C LYS A 11 2.69 15.08 -11.17
N LEU A 12 3.84 14.43 -11.06
CA LEU A 12 3.92 12.98 -10.82
C LEU A 12 3.40 12.63 -9.42
N GLY A 13 3.77 13.42 -8.41
CA GLY A 13 3.30 13.22 -7.05
C GLY A 13 1.80 13.44 -6.88
N GLU A 14 1.20 14.41 -7.57
CA GLU A 14 -0.27 14.59 -7.60
C GLU A 14 -0.99 13.37 -8.19
N ILE A 15 -0.47 12.82 -9.30
CA ILE A 15 -1.04 11.63 -9.93
C ILE A 15 -0.94 10.43 -8.98
N LEU A 16 0.24 10.18 -8.42
CA LEU A 16 0.44 9.08 -7.47
C LEU A 16 -0.42 9.24 -6.23
N ALA A 17 -0.54 10.45 -5.68
CA ALA A 17 -1.41 10.73 -4.55
C ALA A 17 -2.86 10.36 -4.87
N ARG A 18 -3.37 10.76 -6.02
CA ARG A 18 -4.75 10.47 -6.43
C ARG A 18 -5.02 8.98 -6.61
N VAL A 19 -4.06 8.23 -7.15
CA VAL A 19 -4.19 6.79 -7.37
C VAL A 19 -4.04 6.02 -6.06
N CYS A 20 -3.10 6.41 -5.22
CA CYS A 20 -2.78 5.69 -3.99
C CYS A 20 -3.68 6.08 -2.81
N GLU A 21 -4.27 7.28 -2.77
CA GLU A 21 -5.17 7.73 -1.69
C GLU A 21 -6.24 6.69 -1.31
N PRO A 22 -7.05 6.13 -2.23
CA PRO A 22 -8.09 5.18 -1.84
C PRO A 22 -7.53 3.97 -1.10
N TYR A 23 -6.38 3.45 -1.53
CA TYR A 23 -5.73 2.34 -0.84
C TYR A 23 -5.09 2.77 0.48
N LEU A 24 -4.40 3.91 0.49
CA LEU A 24 -3.71 4.41 1.68
C LEU A 24 -4.68 4.88 2.78
N SER A 25 -5.89 5.32 2.43
CA SER A 25 -6.93 5.71 3.38
C SER A 25 -7.34 4.56 4.32
N LEU A 26 -7.17 3.31 3.87
CA LEU A 26 -7.36 2.12 4.70
C LEU A 26 -6.39 2.06 5.88
N PHE A 27 -5.27 2.78 5.80
CA PHE A 27 -4.17 2.78 6.76
C PHE A 27 -4.08 4.10 7.55
N ASP A 28 -5.08 4.99 7.45
CA ASP A 28 -5.09 6.27 8.18
C ASP A 28 -5.13 6.11 9.71
N PHE A 29 -5.45 4.91 10.21
CA PHE A 29 -5.36 4.57 11.62
C PHE A 29 -3.91 4.47 12.12
N ILE A 30 -2.92 4.39 11.24
CA ILE A 30 -1.51 4.29 11.59
C ILE A 30 -0.99 5.69 11.93
N PRO A 31 -0.68 5.98 13.21
CA PRO A 31 -0.23 7.30 13.59
C PRO A 31 1.12 7.63 12.93
N PRO A 32 1.35 8.89 12.54
CA PRO A 32 2.64 9.32 12.03
C PRO A 32 3.71 9.21 13.13
N VAL A 33 4.90 8.79 12.74
CA VAL A 33 6.06 8.63 13.63
C VAL A 33 7.02 9.78 13.35
N PHE A 34 7.37 10.57 14.36
CA PHE A 34 8.20 11.78 14.23
C PHE A 34 7.70 12.77 13.16
N GLY A 35 6.38 12.87 12.98
CA GLY A 35 5.78 13.75 11.97
C GLY A 35 5.79 13.18 10.55
N ILE A 36 6.33 11.99 10.31
CA ILE A 36 6.33 11.29 9.00
C ILE A 36 5.30 10.14 9.04
N SER A 37 4.46 10.05 8.01
CA SER A 37 3.52 8.93 7.90
C SER A 37 4.23 7.65 7.46
N PHE A 38 4.06 6.57 8.22
CA PHE A 38 4.52 5.22 7.86
C PHE A 38 3.45 4.40 7.12
N ALA A 39 2.25 4.94 6.94
CA ALA A 39 1.14 4.26 6.28
C ALA A 39 1.52 3.71 4.88
N PRO A 40 2.29 4.41 4.03
CA PRO A 40 2.67 3.86 2.72
C PRO A 40 3.56 2.62 2.80
N TRP A 41 4.49 2.55 3.75
CA TRP A 41 5.31 1.35 3.96
C TRP A 41 4.47 0.16 4.38
N VAL A 42 3.55 0.37 5.33
CA VAL A 42 2.67 -0.70 5.80
C VAL A 42 1.72 -1.15 4.69
N ALA A 43 1.21 -0.21 3.91
CA ALA A 43 0.36 -0.48 2.75
C ALA A 43 1.09 -1.33 1.70
N LEU A 44 2.38 -1.07 1.44
CA LEU A 44 3.19 -1.89 0.53
C LEU A 44 3.41 -3.31 1.06
N ILE A 45 3.75 -3.45 2.34
CA ILE A 45 3.92 -4.77 2.98
C ILE A 45 2.62 -5.58 2.89
N VAL A 46 1.48 -4.95 3.21
CA VAL A 46 0.18 -5.61 3.12
C VAL A 46 -0.15 -5.99 1.66
N LEU A 47 0.18 -5.15 0.69
CA LEU A 47 -0.03 -5.46 -0.72
C LEU A 47 0.78 -6.67 -1.17
N GLU A 48 2.04 -6.77 -0.75
CA GLU A 48 2.93 -7.90 -1.05
C GLU A 48 2.41 -9.20 -0.42
N LEU A 49 1.91 -9.13 0.82
CA LEU A 49 1.28 -10.27 1.50
C LEU A 49 0.01 -10.71 0.79
N ILE A 50 -0.85 -9.78 0.38
CA ILE A 50 -2.07 -10.08 -0.37
C ILE A 50 -1.73 -10.72 -1.71
N GLN A 51 -0.76 -10.17 -2.45
CA GLN A 51 -0.33 -10.72 -3.73
C GLN A 51 0.21 -12.14 -3.57
N SER A 52 1.12 -12.35 -2.61
CA SER A 52 1.70 -13.67 -2.34
C SER A 52 0.64 -14.67 -1.88
N GLY A 53 -0.26 -14.26 -0.99
CA GLY A 53 -1.37 -15.08 -0.51
C GLY A 53 -2.35 -15.45 -1.63
N LEU A 54 -2.66 -14.51 -2.52
CA LEU A 54 -3.52 -14.76 -3.67
C LEU A 54 -2.89 -15.79 -4.62
N PHE A 55 -1.60 -15.66 -4.95
CA PHE A 55 -0.90 -16.65 -5.78
C PHE A 55 -0.88 -18.03 -5.12
N TYR A 56 -0.66 -18.08 -3.81
CA TYR A 56 -0.72 -19.33 -3.06
C TYR A 56 -2.10 -19.97 -3.11
N LEU A 57 -3.18 -19.19 -2.89
CA LEU A 57 -4.55 -19.70 -2.94
C LEU A 57 -4.94 -20.17 -4.34
N ILE A 58 -4.55 -19.43 -5.38
CA ILE A 58 -4.71 -19.84 -6.77
C ILE A 58 -3.98 -21.18 -6.98
N ALA A 59 -2.71 -21.27 -6.61
CA ALA A 59 -1.95 -22.51 -6.74
C ALA A 59 -2.60 -23.67 -5.97
N LEU A 60 -3.11 -23.42 -4.75
CA LEU A 60 -3.82 -24.41 -3.96
C LEU A 60 -5.10 -24.91 -4.66
N ILE A 61 -5.89 -24.01 -5.24
CA ILE A 61 -7.13 -24.38 -5.93
C ILE A 61 -6.84 -25.17 -7.21
N PHE A 62 -5.81 -24.78 -7.98
CA PHE A 62 -5.50 -25.42 -9.27
C PHE A 62 -4.63 -26.68 -9.15
N TYR A 63 -3.74 -26.77 -8.16
CA TYR A 63 -2.82 -27.89 -7.97
C TYR A 63 -3.14 -28.77 -6.75
N GLY A 64 -4.00 -28.32 -5.83
CA GLY A 64 -4.39 -29.05 -4.62
C GLY A 64 -5.59 -30.00 -4.79
N GLY A 65 -6.09 -30.16 -6.02
CA GLY A 65 -7.14 -31.14 -6.37
C GLY A 65 -6.59 -32.50 -6.81
N VAL A 66 -5.62 -33.06 -6.07
CA VAL A 66 -5.12 -34.44 -6.22
C VAL A 66 -5.65 -35.31 -5.08
#